data_AF-A0A7Y6A468-F1
#
_entry.id   AF-A0A7Y6A468-F1
#
_cell.length_a   1.000
_cell.length_b   1.000
_cell.length_c   1.000
_cell.angle_alpha   90.00
_cell.angle_beta   90.00
_cell.angle_gamma   90.00
#
_symmetry.space_group_name_H-M   'P 1'
#
loop_
_entity.id
_entity.type
_entity.pdbx_description
1 polymer ?
#
loop_
_entity_poly.entity_id
_entity_poly.type
_entity_poly.pdbx_seq_one_letter_code
_entity_poly.pdbx_strand_id
1 'polypeptide(L)'
;MIESAQLRRAVEADGAVTDDWLALLPDDVEVLVRGTATGPDEAALQVANLVLGSIDAVVARAVRLLTTLLRGEGTWTLSGIDVAGAAQQQACDVLLELTFEADDAPDEDFYALYSVCFSVDERRPAPLDAPHPFKVVVEYR
;
A
#
# COMPACT_ATOMS: atom_id res chain seq x y z
N MET A 1 12.65 -6.72 5.12
CA MET A 1 11.71 -7.85 5.06
C MET A 1 11.03 -7.95 6.41
N ILE A 2 9.75 -8.30 6.41
CA ILE A 2 8.94 -8.58 7.59
C ILE A 2 8.78 -10.09 7.74
N GLU A 3 8.99 -10.56 8.96
CA GLU A 3 8.76 -11.94 9.38
C GLU A 3 7.43 -12.06 10.11
N SER A 4 6.82 -13.26 10.10
CA SER A 4 5.55 -13.53 10.79
C SER A 4 5.56 -13.15 12.27
N ALA A 5 6.71 -13.24 12.95
CA ALA A 5 6.87 -12.89 14.35
C ALA A 5 6.80 -11.38 14.63
N GLN A 6 6.97 -10.53 13.61
CA GLN A 6 6.89 -9.08 13.71
C GLN A 6 5.46 -8.56 13.47
N LEU A 7 4.57 -9.42 13.00
CA LEU A 7 3.18 -9.10 12.71
C LEU A 7 2.31 -9.28 13.97
N ARG A 8 1.37 -8.36 14.16
CA ARG A 8 0.30 -8.45 15.17
C ARG A 8 -1.05 -8.48 14.48
N ARG A 9 -2.11 -8.98 15.11
CA ARG A 9 -3.45 -8.87 14.53
C ARG A 9 -3.84 -7.40 14.37
N ALA A 10 -4.37 -7.07 13.20
CA ALA A 10 -4.92 -5.76 12.91
C ALA A 10 -6.25 -5.58 13.64
N VAL A 11 -6.49 -4.35 14.09
CA VAL A 11 -7.66 -3.98 14.88
C VAL A 11 -8.29 -2.76 14.22
N GLU A 12 -9.60 -2.79 14.03
CA GLU A 12 -10.35 -1.66 13.52
C GLU A 12 -10.43 -0.52 14.54
N ALA A 13 -10.88 0.66 14.09
CA ALA A 13 -10.98 1.85 14.95
C ALA A 13 -11.93 1.66 16.14
N ASP A 14 -12.90 0.75 16.05
CA ASP A 14 -13.84 0.42 17.13
C ASP A 14 -13.31 -0.66 18.10
N GLY A 15 -12.11 -1.18 17.86
CA GLY A 15 -11.48 -2.24 18.65
C GLY A 15 -11.77 -3.66 18.17
N ALA A 16 -12.51 -3.85 17.08
CA ALA A 16 -12.76 -5.17 16.51
C ALA A 16 -11.47 -5.77 15.92
N VAL A 17 -11.17 -7.03 16.27
CA VAL A 17 -10.01 -7.73 15.74
C VAL A 17 -10.36 -8.35 14.39
N THR A 18 -9.55 -8.04 13.38
CA THR A 18 -9.71 -8.56 12.01
C THR A 18 -8.89 -9.84 11.81
N ASP A 19 -9.12 -10.55 10.71
CA ASP A 19 -8.26 -11.66 10.27
C ASP A 19 -6.95 -11.18 9.62
N ASP A 20 -6.78 -9.87 9.44
CA ASP A 20 -5.59 -9.27 8.88
C ASP A 20 -4.51 -9.04 9.95
N TRP A 21 -3.28 -8.94 9.47
CA TRP A 21 -2.08 -8.84 10.27
C TRP A 21 -1.30 -7.58 9.91
N LEU A 22 -0.98 -6.79 10.92
CA LEU A 22 -0.33 -5.49 10.82
C LEU A 22 1.13 -5.58 11.25
N ALA A 23 2.02 -5.03 10.43
CA ALA A 23 3.36 -4.64 10.83
C ALA A 23 3.53 -3.13 10.65
N LEU A 24 4.26 -2.50 11.57
CA LEU A 24 4.58 -1.07 11.48
C LEU A 24 6.07 -0.93 11.13
N LEU A 25 6.37 -0.17 10.08
CA LEU A 25 7.74 0.14 9.68
C LEU A 25 8.28 1.37 10.45
N PRO A 26 9.60 1.63 10.42
CA PRO A 26 10.22 2.75 11.16
C PRO A 26 9.73 4.18 10.83
N ASP A 27 8.96 4.37 9.75
CA ASP A 27 8.41 5.65 9.31
C ASP A 27 6.87 5.71 9.46
N ASP A 28 6.34 4.95 10.43
CA ASP A 28 4.90 4.81 10.68
C ASP A 28 4.08 4.28 9.47
N VAL A 29 4.75 3.67 8.49
CA VAL A 29 4.10 2.99 7.37
C VAL A 29 3.48 1.69 7.86
N GLU A 30 2.17 1.58 7.71
CA GLU A 30 1.42 0.37 8.05
C GLU A 30 1.52 -0.65 6.91
N VAL A 31 1.81 -1.91 7.25
CA VAL A 31 1.77 -3.02 6.30
C VAL A 31 0.73 -4.02 6.77
N LEU A 32 -0.38 -4.09 6.02
CA LEU A 32 -1.46 -5.04 6.25
C LEU A 32 -1.27 -6.26 5.36
N VAL A 33 -1.20 -7.42 5.99
CA VAL A 33 -1.04 -8.72 5.35
C VAL A 33 -2.28 -9.54 5.68
N ARG A 34 -2.92 -10.10 4.64
CA ARG A 34 -4.03 -11.03 4.83
C ARG A 34 -3.62 -12.16 5.76
N GLY A 35 -4.55 -12.66 6.55
CA GLY A 35 -4.33 -13.88 7.30
C GLY A 35 -5.60 -14.52 7.81
N THR A 36 -5.44 -15.20 8.93
CA THR A 36 -6.51 -15.79 9.72
C THR A 36 -6.22 -15.55 11.20
N ALA A 37 -7.13 -16.00 12.08
CA ALA A 37 -6.90 -16.00 13.52
C ALA A 37 -5.60 -16.69 13.98
N THR A 38 -5.01 -17.59 13.19
CA THR A 38 -3.81 -18.36 13.56
C THR A 38 -2.49 -17.79 13.02
N GLY A 39 -2.54 -16.86 12.08
CA GLY A 39 -1.33 -16.31 11.46
C GLY A 39 -1.58 -15.60 10.13
N PRO A 40 -0.57 -14.86 9.63
CA PRO A 40 -0.60 -14.29 8.29
C PRO A 40 -0.59 -15.38 7.21
N ASP A 41 -1.22 -15.09 6.08
CA ASP A 41 -1.14 -15.90 4.86
C ASP A 41 0.27 -15.79 4.27
N GLU A 42 0.92 -16.92 4.03
CA GLU A 42 2.30 -16.95 3.56
C GLU A 42 2.46 -16.33 2.16
N ALA A 43 1.48 -16.48 1.27
CA ALA A 43 1.55 -15.90 -0.06
C ALA A 43 1.37 -14.38 -0.01
N ALA A 44 0.45 -13.88 0.82
CA ALA A 44 0.32 -12.44 1.07
C ALA A 44 1.59 -11.87 1.70
N LEU A 45 2.22 -12.58 2.64
CA LEU A 45 3.48 -12.16 3.25
C LEU A 45 4.63 -12.13 2.24
N GLN A 46 4.68 -13.09 1.31
CA GLN A 46 5.67 -13.09 0.21
C GLN A 46 5.48 -11.89 -0.71
N VAL A 47 4.23 -11.57 -1.08
CA VAL A 47 3.91 -10.38 -1.88
C VAL A 47 4.30 -9.09 -1.15
N ALA A 48 3.97 -8.97 0.13
CA ALA A 48 4.38 -7.81 0.94
C ALA A 48 5.91 -7.67 0.95
N ASN A 49 6.64 -8.76 1.16
CA ASN A 49 8.10 -8.76 1.15
C ASN A 49 8.71 -8.44 -0.22
N LEU A 50 8.07 -8.88 -1.32
CA LEU A 50 8.47 -8.51 -2.67
C LEU A 50 8.38 -6.99 -2.88
N VAL A 51 7.27 -6.38 -2.46
CA VAL A 51 7.08 -4.93 -2.53
C VAL A 51 8.11 -4.21 -1.68
N LEU A 52 8.32 -4.64 -0.44
CA LEU A 52 9.27 -4.02 0.49
C LEU A 52 10.71 -4.13 0.01
N GLY A 53 11.06 -5.23 -0.67
CA GLY A 53 12.39 -5.40 -1.29
C GLY A 53 12.66 -4.43 -2.44
N SER A 54 11.65 -3.71 -2.93
CA SER A 54 11.75 -2.73 -4.02
C SER A 54 10.92 -1.47 -3.76
N ILE A 55 10.75 -1.09 -2.49
CA ILE A 55 9.75 -0.09 -2.08
C ILE A 55 9.92 1.25 -2.80
N ASP A 56 11.15 1.76 -2.89
CA ASP A 56 11.43 3.03 -3.57
C ASP A 56 10.99 3.00 -5.04
N ALA A 57 11.22 1.89 -5.73
CA ALA A 57 10.84 1.73 -7.12
C ALA A 57 9.32 1.61 -7.30
N VAL A 58 8.63 0.94 -6.37
CA VAL A 58 7.16 0.79 -6.36
C VAL A 58 6.49 2.12 -6.03
N VAL A 59 6.97 2.84 -5.01
CA VAL A 59 6.48 4.19 -4.67
C VAL A 59 6.72 5.15 -5.82
N ALA A 60 7.91 5.15 -6.44
CA ALA A 60 8.17 6.00 -7.59
C ALA A 60 7.24 5.67 -8.79
N ARG A 61 6.81 4.42 -8.95
CA ARG A 61 5.79 4.04 -9.95
C ARG A 61 4.41 4.57 -9.60
N ALA A 62 4.00 4.48 -8.33
CA ALA A 62 2.74 5.04 -7.84
C ALA A 62 2.68 6.55 -8.05
N VAL A 63 3.72 7.27 -7.58
CA VAL A 63 3.83 8.73 -7.71
C VAL A 63 3.80 9.15 -9.17
N ARG A 64 4.54 8.48 -10.07
CA ARG A 64 4.49 8.78 -11.51
C ARG A 64 3.10 8.64 -12.11
N LEU A 65 2.28 7.71 -11.63
CA LEU A 65 0.90 7.57 -12.11
C LEU A 65 0.03 8.69 -11.54
N LEU A 66 0.15 8.99 -10.24
CA LEU A 66 -0.63 10.02 -9.55
C LEU A 66 -0.34 11.43 -10.08
N THR A 67 0.91 11.75 -10.40
CA THR A 67 1.29 13.06 -10.96
C THR A 67 0.73 13.30 -12.37
N THR A 68 0.24 12.27 -13.06
CA THR A 68 -0.51 12.48 -14.32
C THR A 68 -1.94 12.97 -14.09
N LEU A 69 -2.47 12.80 -12.87
CA LEU A 69 -3.84 13.13 -12.51
C LEU A 69 -3.95 14.48 -11.79
N LEU A 70 -2.96 14.81 -10.97
CA LEU A 70 -2.93 16.05 -10.18
C LEU A 70 -2.13 17.14 -10.89
N ARG A 71 -2.56 18.39 -10.71
CA ARG A 71 -1.84 19.57 -11.17
C ARG A 71 -1.21 20.24 -9.96
N GLY A 72 0.11 20.32 -9.92
CA GLY A 72 0.84 21.00 -8.84
C GLY A 72 2.16 20.30 -8.53
N GLU A 73 3.02 21.03 -7.83
CA GLU A 73 4.20 20.48 -7.17
C GLU A 73 3.88 20.26 -5.69
N GLY A 74 4.52 19.28 -5.09
CA GLY A 74 4.25 18.89 -3.71
C GLY A 74 4.93 17.58 -3.34
N THR A 75 4.73 17.19 -2.08
CA THR A 75 5.35 16.01 -1.49
C THR A 75 4.36 14.86 -1.40
N TRP A 76 4.79 13.68 -1.85
CA TRP A 76 4.05 12.43 -1.69
C TRP A 76 4.62 11.64 -0.54
N THR A 77 3.76 11.23 0.38
CA THR A 77 4.13 10.41 1.54
C THR A 77 3.39 9.08 1.48
N LEU A 78 4.13 7.98 1.57
CA LEU A 78 3.55 6.66 1.73
C LEU A 78 3.07 6.50 3.17
N SER A 79 1.80 6.14 3.37
CA SER A 79 1.24 5.87 4.70
C SER A 79 0.96 4.38 4.92
N GLY A 80 0.68 3.63 3.85
CA GLY A 80 0.22 2.26 3.98
C GLY A 80 0.54 1.36 2.78
N ILE A 81 0.70 0.08 3.05
CA ILE A 81 0.79 -1.01 2.08
C ILE A 81 -0.21 -2.09 2.49
N ASP A 82 -1.26 -2.28 1.72
CA ASP A 82 -2.29 -3.28 1.95
C ASP A 82 -2.15 -4.44 0.95
N VAL A 83 -2.00 -5.66 1.48
CA VAL A 83 -2.04 -6.95 0.77
C VAL A 83 -3.19 -7.81 1.33
N ALA A 84 -4.22 -7.14 1.84
CA ALA A 84 -5.22 -7.65 2.74
C ALA A 84 -6.63 -7.29 2.23
N GLY A 85 -7.50 -6.79 3.11
CA GLY A 85 -8.89 -6.48 2.79
C GLY A 85 -9.07 -5.37 1.75
N ALA A 86 -8.35 -4.25 1.86
CA ALA A 86 -8.55 -3.12 0.94
C ALA A 86 -8.09 -3.48 -0.48
N ALA A 87 -6.95 -4.16 -0.61
CA ALA A 87 -6.47 -4.66 -1.90
C ALA A 87 -7.47 -5.64 -2.54
N GLN A 88 -8.07 -6.54 -1.76
CA GLN A 88 -9.10 -7.47 -2.26
C GLN A 88 -10.35 -6.75 -2.75
N GLN A 89 -10.86 -5.79 -1.98
CA GLN A 89 -12.03 -4.98 -2.37
C GLN A 89 -11.77 -4.23 -3.68
N GLN A 90 -10.53 -3.80 -3.88
CA GLN A 90 -10.09 -3.15 -5.10
C GLN A 90 -9.62 -4.13 -6.19
N ALA A 91 -9.76 -5.44 -6.01
CA ALA A 91 -9.33 -6.46 -6.97
C ALA A 91 -7.87 -6.27 -7.45
N CYS A 92 -6.96 -5.96 -6.53
CA CYS A 92 -5.52 -5.87 -6.78
C CYS A 92 -4.74 -6.78 -5.83
N ASP A 93 -3.48 -7.07 -6.17
CA ASP A 93 -2.61 -7.89 -5.34
C ASP A 93 -2.04 -7.07 -4.18
N VAL A 94 -1.77 -5.78 -4.44
CA VAL A 94 -1.26 -4.81 -3.46
C VAL A 94 -1.89 -3.46 -3.70
N LEU A 95 -2.22 -2.74 -2.63
CA LEU A 95 -2.66 -1.36 -2.65
C LEU A 95 -1.69 -0.51 -1.82
N LEU A 96 -1.13 0.53 -2.43
CA LEU A 96 -0.32 1.53 -1.72
C LEU A 96 -1.22 2.72 -1.39
N GLU A 97 -1.17 3.17 -0.15
CA GLU A 97 -1.85 4.38 0.31
C GLU A 97 -0.85 5.52 0.43
N LEU A 98 -1.17 6.65 -0.21
CA LEU A 98 -0.36 7.84 -0.25
C LEU A 98 -1.18 9.07 0.09
N THR A 99 -0.52 10.03 0.74
CA THR A 99 -1.02 11.39 0.93
C THR A 99 -0.20 12.36 0.09
N PHE A 100 -0.82 13.48 -0.27
CA PHE A 100 -0.18 14.56 -1.02
C PHE A 100 -0.28 15.86 -0.24
N GLU A 101 0.84 16.56 -0.12
CA GLU A 101 0.92 17.90 0.46
C GLU A 101 1.44 18.85 -0.62
N ALA A 102 0.58 19.76 -1.09
CA ALA A 102 0.95 20.72 -2.13
C ALA A 102 1.86 21.83 -1.57
N ASP A 103 2.88 22.23 -2.33
CA ASP A 103 3.87 23.22 -1.86
C ASP A 103 3.24 24.61 -1.62
N ASP A 104 2.30 25.01 -2.48
CA ASP A 104 1.66 26.33 -2.46
C ASP A 104 0.38 26.37 -1.60
N ALA A 105 -0.16 25.19 -1.22
CA ALA A 105 -1.43 25.05 -0.50
C ALA A 105 -1.48 23.73 0.31
N PRO A 106 -0.63 23.58 1.35
CA PRO A 106 -0.46 22.30 2.06
C PRO A 106 -1.74 21.79 2.73
N ASP A 107 -2.68 22.68 3.06
CA ASP A 107 -3.96 22.34 3.71
C ASP A 107 -5.10 21.99 2.71
N GLU A 108 -4.91 22.17 1.40
CA GLU A 108 -5.97 21.95 0.40
C GLU A 108 -6.24 20.47 0.09
N ASP A 109 -5.24 19.59 0.28
CA ASP A 109 -5.36 18.16 -0.06
C ASP A 109 -5.33 17.23 1.17
N PHE A 110 -5.31 17.78 2.40
CA PHE A 110 -5.29 17.00 3.64
C PHE A 110 -6.44 15.97 3.76
N TYR A 111 -7.58 16.22 3.12
CA TYR A 111 -8.77 15.35 3.15
C TYR A 111 -8.76 14.25 2.08
N ALA A 112 -7.81 14.25 1.15
CA ALA A 112 -7.73 13.29 0.07
C ALA A 112 -6.74 12.16 0.39
N LEU A 113 -7.21 10.92 0.33
CA LEU A 113 -6.36 9.72 0.36
C LEU A 113 -6.24 9.17 -1.06
N TYR A 114 -5.00 8.95 -1.48
CA TYR A 114 -4.69 8.44 -2.81
C TYR A 114 -4.19 7.01 -2.72
N SER A 115 -4.89 6.09 -3.36
CA SER A 115 -4.50 4.69 -3.35
C SER A 115 -4.14 4.21 -4.75
N VAL A 116 -3.02 3.51 -4.88
CA VAL A 116 -2.56 2.93 -6.16
C VAL A 116 -2.55 1.41 -6.07
N CYS A 117 -3.30 0.79 -6.96
CA CYS A 117 -3.43 -0.65 -7.08
C CYS A 117 -2.34 -1.22 -7.98
N PHE A 118 -1.69 -2.27 -7.50
CA PHE A 118 -0.65 -3.01 -8.18
C PHE A 118 -1.07 -4.46 -8.42
N SER A 119 -0.67 -4.97 -9.57
CA SER A 119 -0.71 -6.40 -9.87
C SER A 119 0.70 -6.98 -9.75
N VAL A 120 0.82 -8.15 -9.16
CA VAL A 120 2.05 -8.96 -9.10
C VAL A 120 1.83 -10.18 -9.98
N ASP A 121 2.50 -10.21 -11.12
CA ASP A 121 2.38 -11.30 -12.08
C ASP A 121 3.77 -11.87 -12.38
N GLU A 122 4.09 -12.97 -11.70
CA GLU A 122 5.35 -13.70 -11.84
C GLU A 122 5.58 -14.26 -13.24
N ARG A 123 4.54 -14.30 -14.09
CA ARG A 123 4.63 -14.79 -15.47
C ARG A 123 5.08 -13.70 -16.44
N ARG A 124 5.18 -12.44 -16.00
CA ARG A 124 5.64 -11.36 -16.86
C ARG A 124 7.14 -11.49 -17.12
N PRO A 125 7.59 -11.39 -18.38
CA PRO A 125 9.00 -11.39 -18.69
C PRO A 125 9.67 -10.15 -18.07
N ALA A 126 10.86 -10.34 -17.50
CA ALA A 126 11.68 -9.23 -17.02
C ALA A 126 11.85 -8.16 -18.13
N PRO A 127 11.80 -6.86 -17.80
CA PRO A 127 11.88 -6.26 -16.45
C PRO A 127 10.51 -5.98 -15.78
N LEU A 128 9.43 -6.63 -16.24
CA LEU A 128 8.06 -6.44 -15.74
C LEU A 128 7.70 -7.37 -14.56
N ASP A 129 8.68 -8.08 -14.02
CA ASP A 129 8.64 -8.93 -12.83
C ASP A 129 8.42 -8.15 -11.52
N ALA A 130 8.55 -6.83 -11.55
CA ALA A 130 8.23 -5.95 -10.43
C ALA A 130 6.75 -5.52 -10.42
N PRO A 131 6.13 -5.29 -9.24
CA PRO A 131 4.74 -4.85 -9.10
C PRO A 131 4.37 -3.74 -10.08
N HIS A 132 3.27 -3.92 -10.81
CA HIS A 132 2.85 -3.00 -11.87
C HIS A 132 1.59 -2.24 -11.48
N PRO A 133 1.62 -0.89 -11.45
CA PRO A 133 0.44 -0.10 -11.12
C PRO A 133 -0.53 -0.14 -12.30
N PHE A 134 -1.84 -0.27 -12.02
CA PHE A 134 -2.85 -0.31 -13.08
C PHE A 134 -4.13 0.46 -12.79
N LYS A 135 -4.34 0.88 -11.53
CA LYS A 135 -5.53 1.63 -11.12
C LYS A 135 -5.19 2.60 -10.01
N VAL A 136 -5.80 3.79 -10.06
CA VAL A 136 -5.80 4.78 -8.99
C VAL A 136 -7.20 4.86 -8.39
N VAL A 137 -7.27 4.98 -7.07
CA VAL A 137 -8.47 5.24 -6.29
C VAL A 137 -8.21 6.52 -5.51
N VAL A 138 -9.19 7.43 -5.51
CA VAL A 138 -9.12 8.68 -4.73
C VAL A 138 -10.34 8.72 -3.84
N GLU A 139 -10.11 8.87 -2.54
CA GLU A 139 -11.16 8.93 -1.52
C GLU A 139 -11.07 10.25 -0.77
N TYR A 140 -12.22 10.88 -0.52
CA TYR A 140 -12.32 12.10 0.26
C TYR A 140 -12.90 11.77 1.63
N ARG A 141 -12.21 12.20 2.70
CA ARG A 141 -12.65 12.04 4.09
C ARG A 141 -13.31 13.30 4.62
#